data_AF-A0A4U7DA90-F1
#
_entry.id   AF-A0A4U7DA90-F1
#
_cell.length_a   1.000
_cell.length_b   1.000
_cell.length_c   1.000
_cell.angle_alpha   90.00
_cell.angle_beta   90.00
_cell.angle_gamma   90.00
#
_symmetry.space_group_name_H-M   'P 1'
#
loop_
_entity.id
_entity.type
_entity.pdbx_description
1 polymer ?
#
loop_
_entity_poly.entity_id
_entity_poly.type
_entity_poly.pdbx_seq_one_letter_code
_entity_poly.pdbx_strand_id
1 'polypeptide(L)'
;MSEKNDNGIFTIAKQGSITFLGNILGKALGFSFVATATRLVTPTQYGVYTLALSIVLFVQGFVSLNIHRSVDYFIPQFLNNNEYGRAKSTLRNVLIIGTFSSLVGLTIVFLSRSFIADLFGEPQLVIVLALFVLLIPIQTVNKVLIASFNSIKRMEYRMLVKDLLNPLCRIVAIVVLITTGMGLMGLVGG
;
A
#
# COMPACT_ATOMS: atom_id res chain seq x y z
N MET A 1 18.47 31.42 -22.59
CA MET A 1 17.38 30.43 -22.81
C MET A 1 17.84 28.96 -22.65
N SER A 2 19.15 28.64 -22.55
CA SER A 2 19.67 27.25 -22.53
C SER A 2 19.80 26.61 -21.13
N GLU A 3 20.01 27.39 -20.06
CA GLU A 3 20.27 26.84 -18.71
C GLU A 3 19.06 26.20 -18.00
N LYS A 4 17.82 26.50 -18.43
CA LYS A 4 16.62 25.96 -17.77
C LYS A 4 16.32 24.52 -18.18
N ASN A 5 16.87 24.07 -19.31
CA ASN A 5 16.60 22.73 -19.88
C ASN A 5 17.50 21.65 -19.26
N ASP A 6 18.78 21.95 -19.01
CA ASP A 6 19.74 21.02 -18.40
C ASP A 6 19.36 20.65 -16.96
N ASN A 7 18.94 21.63 -16.17
CA ASN A 7 18.48 21.41 -14.79
C ASN A 7 17.20 20.56 -14.74
N GLY A 8 16.34 20.67 -15.76
CA GLY A 8 15.13 19.87 -15.90
C GLY A 8 15.43 18.41 -16.22
N ILE A 9 16.29 18.17 -17.22
CA ILE A 9 16.72 16.82 -17.63
C ILE A 9 17.44 16.12 -16.47
N PHE A 10 18.36 16.82 -15.80
CA PHE A 10 19.07 16.27 -14.65
C PHE A 10 18.13 15.92 -13.48
N THR A 11 17.13 16.78 -13.20
CA THR A 11 16.14 16.51 -12.14
C THR A 11 15.26 15.30 -12.48
N ILE A 12 14.79 15.19 -13.72
CA ILE A 12 13.99 14.05 -14.18
C ILE A 12 14.83 12.76 -14.15
N ALA A 13 16.07 12.80 -14.63
CA ALA A 13 16.99 11.68 -14.60
C ALA A 13 17.27 11.22 -13.16
N LYS A 14 17.61 12.14 -12.25
CA LYS A 14 17.85 11.85 -10.83
C LYS A 14 16.62 11.23 -10.15
N GLN A 15 15.44 11.81 -10.35
CA GLN A 15 14.19 11.29 -9.76
C GLN A 15 13.79 9.93 -10.37
N GLY A 16 14.01 9.74 -11.67
CA GLY A 16 13.81 8.49 -12.37
C GLY A 16 14.72 7.39 -11.83
N SER A 17 16.02 7.66 -11.71
CA SER A 17 17.01 6.73 -11.15
C SER A 17 16.69 6.33 -9.70
N ILE A 18 16.31 7.31 -8.86
CA ILE A 18 15.89 7.04 -7.48
C ILE A 18 14.68 6.10 -7.44
N THR A 19 13.66 6.38 -8.25
CA THR A 19 12.44 5.55 -8.31
C THR A 19 12.76 4.14 -8.85
N PHE A 20 13.63 4.05 -9.84
CA PHE A 20 14.04 2.79 -10.43
C PHE A 20 14.80 1.91 -9.43
N LEU A 21 15.79 2.47 -8.73
CA LEU A 21 16.53 1.76 -7.70
C LEU A 21 15.63 1.33 -6.54
N GLY A 22 14.70 2.21 -6.10
CA GLY A 22 13.70 1.86 -5.10
C GLY A 22 12.83 0.68 -5.52
N ASN A 23 12.39 0.64 -6.79
CA ASN A 23 11.61 -0.48 -7.31
C ASN A 23 12.41 -1.79 -7.37
N ILE A 24 13.69 -1.75 -7.76
CA ILE A 24 14.56 -2.93 -7.76
C ILE A 24 14.72 -3.47 -6.34
N LEU A 25 15.08 -2.60 -5.39
CA LEU A 25 15.26 -2.99 -4.00
C LEU A 25 13.96 -3.56 -3.40
N GLY A 26 12.82 -2.89 -3.63
CA GLY A 26 11.52 -3.38 -3.19
C GLY A 26 11.16 -4.75 -3.76
N LYS A 27 11.45 -5.00 -5.05
CA LYS A 27 11.24 -6.31 -5.67
C LYS A 27 12.20 -7.37 -5.12
N ALA A 28 13.46 -7.04 -4.90
CA ALA A 28 14.45 -7.96 -4.33
C ALA A 28 14.07 -8.36 -2.89
N LEU A 29 13.62 -7.40 -2.08
CA LEU A 29 13.09 -7.63 -0.74
C LEU A 29 11.81 -8.48 -0.77
N GLY A 30 10.88 -8.18 -1.69
CA GLY A 30 9.67 -8.98 -1.89
C GLY A 30 9.97 -10.42 -2.31
N PHE A 31 10.96 -10.63 -3.19
CA PHE A 31 11.40 -11.97 -3.57
C PHE A 31 12.01 -12.72 -2.38
N SER A 32 12.88 -12.05 -1.62
CA SER A 32 13.49 -12.63 -0.40
C SER A 32 12.44 -13.03 0.63
N PHE A 33 11.37 -12.23 0.75
CA PHE A 33 10.21 -12.55 1.56
C PHE A 33 9.53 -13.83 1.10
N VAL A 34 9.19 -13.95 -0.20
CA VAL A 34 8.55 -15.16 -0.74
C VAL A 34 9.42 -16.39 -0.54
N ALA A 35 10.73 -16.28 -0.82
CA ALA A 35 11.69 -17.38 -0.64
C ALA A 35 11.79 -17.84 0.82
N THR A 36 11.68 -16.94 1.79
CA THR A 36 11.72 -17.26 3.21
C THR A 36 10.39 -17.81 3.71
N ALA A 37 9.27 -17.16 3.36
CA ALA A 37 7.93 -17.58 3.75
C ALA A 37 7.61 -19.00 3.25
N THR A 38 7.93 -19.30 1.99
CA THR A 38 7.70 -20.64 1.41
C THR A 38 8.58 -21.75 2.01
N ARG A 39 9.68 -21.38 2.69
CA ARG A 39 10.51 -22.33 3.46
C ARG A 39 10.02 -22.55 4.88
N LEU A 40 9.41 -21.53 5.49
CA LEU A 40 8.97 -21.57 6.90
C LEU A 40 7.54 -22.06 7.07
N VAL A 41 6.72 -22.00 6.02
CA VAL A 41 5.27 -22.20 6.08
C VAL A 41 4.85 -23.18 4.98
N THR A 42 3.79 -23.97 5.21
CA THR A 42 3.39 -25.00 4.23
C THR A 42 2.82 -24.39 2.94
N PRO A 43 2.87 -25.10 1.79
CA PRO A 43 2.33 -24.60 0.53
C PRO A 43 0.85 -24.18 0.62
N THR A 44 0.04 -24.95 1.34
CA THR A 44 -1.38 -24.64 1.59
C THR A 44 -1.53 -23.33 2.36
N GLN A 45 -0.74 -23.15 3.43
CA GLN A 45 -0.78 -21.96 4.27
C GLN A 45 -0.37 -20.68 3.53
N TYR A 46 0.69 -20.75 2.72
CA TYR A 46 1.11 -19.65 1.86
C TYR A 46 0.11 -19.37 0.73
N GLY A 47 -0.55 -20.43 0.22
CA GLY A 47 -1.64 -20.33 -0.76
C GLY A 47 -2.83 -19.53 -0.22
N VAL A 48 -3.33 -19.88 0.97
CA VAL A 48 -4.43 -19.16 1.63
C VAL A 48 -4.05 -17.71 1.91
N TYR A 49 -2.83 -17.45 2.40
CA TYR A 49 -2.31 -16.08 2.60
C TYR A 49 -2.35 -15.27 1.31
N THR A 50 -1.81 -15.83 0.22
CA THR A 50 -1.71 -15.14 -1.08
C THR A 50 -3.09 -14.91 -1.69
N LEU A 51 -4.00 -15.88 -1.55
CA LEU A 51 -5.38 -15.79 -2.02
C LEU A 51 -6.14 -14.67 -1.28
N ALA A 52 -6.08 -14.66 0.06
CA ALA A 52 -6.71 -13.61 0.86
C ALA A 52 -6.17 -12.23 0.52
N LEU A 53 -4.84 -12.11 0.38
CA LEU A 53 -4.19 -10.85 0.01
C LEU A 53 -4.67 -10.37 -1.36
N SER A 54 -4.76 -11.28 -2.33
CA SER A 54 -5.21 -10.96 -3.69
C SER A 54 -6.65 -10.46 -3.72
N ILE A 55 -7.55 -11.11 -2.98
CA ILE A 55 -8.95 -10.69 -2.85
C ILE A 55 -9.04 -9.29 -2.25
N VAL A 56 -8.31 -9.03 -1.15
CA VAL A 56 -8.32 -7.72 -0.50
C VAL A 56 -7.75 -6.64 -1.41
N LEU A 57 -6.65 -6.90 -2.11
CA LEU A 57 -6.07 -5.94 -3.06
C LEU A 57 -7.00 -5.66 -4.25
N PHE A 58 -7.68 -6.70 -4.76
CA PHE A 58 -8.66 -6.56 -5.83
C PHE A 58 -9.81 -5.65 -5.40
N VAL A 59 -10.43 -5.93 -4.25
CA VAL A 59 -11.51 -5.11 -3.69
C VAL A 59 -11.04 -3.68 -3.41
N GLN A 60 -9.84 -3.52 -2.85
CA GLN A 60 -9.28 -2.21 -2.57
C GLN A 60 -9.12 -1.35 -3.84
N GLY A 61 -8.82 -1.97 -4.98
CA GLY A 61 -8.74 -1.29 -6.28
C GLY A 61 -10.03 -0.56 -6.64
N PHE A 62 -11.18 -1.18 -6.38
CA PHE A 62 -12.51 -0.59 -6.61
C PHE A 62 -12.91 0.36 -5.50
N VAL A 63 -12.76 -0.08 -4.25
CA VAL A 63 -13.21 0.65 -3.06
C VAL A 63 -12.47 1.97 -2.90
N SER A 64 -11.18 2.02 -3.18
CA SER A 64 -10.43 3.28 -3.05
C SER A 64 -10.77 4.32 -4.13
N LEU A 65 -11.57 3.95 -5.16
CA LEU A 65 -11.94 4.77 -6.32
C LEU A 65 -10.74 5.46 -7.00
N ASN A 66 -9.52 4.98 -6.73
CA ASN A 66 -8.26 5.68 -7.03
C ASN A 66 -8.24 7.17 -6.63
N ILE A 67 -9.00 7.57 -5.62
CA ILE A 67 -9.20 8.98 -5.23
C ILE A 67 -7.89 9.67 -4.77
N HIS A 68 -6.90 8.89 -4.34
CA HIS A 68 -5.57 9.38 -4.02
C HIS A 68 -4.88 10.05 -5.22
N ARG A 69 -5.20 9.68 -6.47
CA ARG A 69 -4.65 10.35 -7.66
C ARG A 69 -5.10 11.81 -7.80
N SER A 70 -6.28 12.13 -7.28
CA SER A 70 -6.77 13.51 -7.24
C SER A 70 -5.86 14.40 -6.37
N VAL A 71 -5.23 13.85 -5.34
CA VAL A 71 -4.24 14.55 -4.52
C VAL A 71 -3.01 14.89 -5.35
N ASP A 72 -2.42 13.87 -5.99
CA ASP A 72 -1.23 14.03 -6.85
C ASP A 72 -1.42 15.05 -7.97
N TYR A 73 -2.65 15.21 -8.49
CA TYR A 73 -2.95 16.14 -9.59
C TYR A 73 -3.34 17.54 -9.13
N PHE A 74 -4.34 17.67 -8.25
CA PHE A 74 -4.93 18.97 -7.91
C PHE A 74 -4.13 19.77 -6.88
N ILE A 75 -3.51 19.10 -5.90
CA ILE A 75 -2.78 19.80 -4.83
C ILE A 75 -1.59 20.61 -5.39
N PRO A 76 -0.73 20.06 -6.27
CA PRO A 76 0.36 20.86 -6.86
C PRO A 76 -0.13 22.10 -7.60
N GLN A 77 -1.28 22.00 -8.29
CA GLN A 77 -1.87 23.11 -9.02
C GLN A 77 -2.36 24.22 -8.08
N PHE A 78 -3.07 23.86 -7.01
CA PHE A 78 -3.51 24.83 -6.00
C PHE A 78 -2.34 25.49 -5.26
N LEU A 79 -1.28 24.73 -4.98
CA LEU A 79 -0.09 25.28 -4.35
C LEU A 79 0.65 26.27 -5.26
N ASN A 80 0.78 25.97 -6.55
CA ASN A 80 1.39 26.89 -7.52
C ASN A 80 0.61 28.20 -7.66
N ASN A 81 -0.71 28.17 -7.46
CA ASN A 81 -1.59 29.34 -7.51
C ASN A 81 -1.73 30.06 -6.15
N ASN A 82 -0.97 29.65 -5.12
CA ASN A 82 -1.08 30.15 -3.74
C ASN A 82 -2.48 29.93 -3.10
N GLU A 83 -3.26 28.98 -3.61
CA GLU A 83 -4.61 28.64 -3.13
C GLU A 83 -4.57 27.58 -2.00
N TYR A 84 -3.85 27.87 -0.92
CA TYR A 84 -3.63 26.93 0.19
C TYR A 84 -4.94 26.40 0.81
N GLY A 85 -5.98 27.24 0.88
CA GLY A 85 -7.29 26.83 1.39
C GLY A 85 -7.94 25.72 0.56
N ARG A 86 -7.81 25.78 -0.78
CA ARG A 86 -8.34 24.76 -1.68
C ARG A 86 -7.52 23.48 -1.61
N ALA A 87 -6.18 23.59 -1.55
CA ALA A 87 -5.31 22.43 -1.32
C ALA A 87 -5.68 21.66 -0.03
N LYS A 88 -5.87 22.38 1.10
CA LYS A 88 -6.28 21.79 2.38
C LYS A 88 -7.68 21.16 2.30
N SER A 89 -8.62 21.82 1.65
CA SER A 89 -9.99 21.31 1.48
C SER A 89 -10.01 20.04 0.63
N THR A 90 -9.25 20.00 -0.48
CA THR A 90 -9.10 18.82 -1.33
C THR A 90 -8.52 17.65 -0.55
N LEU A 91 -7.44 17.86 0.20
CA LEU A 91 -6.85 16.81 1.03
C LEU A 91 -7.85 16.25 2.05
N ARG A 92 -8.58 17.14 2.75
CA ARG A 92 -9.61 16.75 3.72
C ARG A 92 -10.72 15.95 3.06
N ASN A 93 -11.21 16.39 1.90
CA ASN A 93 -12.28 15.69 1.18
C ASN A 93 -11.82 14.31 0.72
N VAL A 94 -10.59 14.19 0.20
CA VAL A 94 -10.03 12.90 -0.22
C VAL A 94 -9.87 11.96 0.98
N LEU A 95 -9.45 12.46 2.14
CA LEU A 95 -9.39 11.67 3.37
C LEU A 95 -10.78 11.20 3.81
N ILE A 96 -11.76 12.09 3.87
CA ILE A 96 -13.13 11.74 4.30
C ILE A 96 -13.75 10.71 3.34
N ILE A 97 -13.75 10.99 2.04
CA ILE A 97 -14.33 10.10 1.04
C ILE A 97 -13.55 8.77 0.98
N GLY A 98 -12.22 8.84 1.00
CA GLY A 98 -11.35 7.67 0.98
C GLY A 98 -11.58 6.75 2.19
N THR A 99 -11.60 7.32 3.40
CA THR A 99 -11.87 6.55 4.63
C THR A 99 -13.28 5.96 4.63
N PHE A 100 -14.30 6.75 4.29
CA PHE A 100 -15.68 6.26 4.21
C PHE A 100 -15.83 5.12 3.22
N SER A 101 -15.33 5.30 2.00
CA SER A 101 -15.35 4.26 0.98
C SER A 101 -14.59 3.01 1.45
N SER A 102 -13.40 3.18 2.03
CA SER A 102 -12.61 2.06 2.57
C SER A 102 -13.33 1.30 3.69
N LEU A 103 -14.15 1.97 4.49
CA LEU A 103 -14.94 1.36 5.55
C LEU A 103 -16.13 0.57 4.98
N VAL A 104 -16.75 1.07 3.91
CA VAL A 104 -17.77 0.33 3.16
C VAL A 104 -17.16 -0.94 2.56
N GLY A 105 -16.01 -0.83 1.89
CA GLY A 105 -15.31 -1.98 1.34
C GLY A 105 -14.89 -2.99 2.40
N LEU A 106 -14.43 -2.50 3.55
CA LEU A 106 -14.14 -3.34 4.71
C LEU A 106 -15.37 -4.13 5.14
N THR A 107 -16.50 -3.45 5.28
CA THR A 107 -17.76 -4.06 5.72
C THR A 107 -18.22 -5.13 4.73
N ILE A 108 -18.20 -4.82 3.44
CA ILE A 108 -18.58 -5.77 2.37
C ILE A 108 -17.74 -7.05 2.45
N VAL A 109 -16.40 -6.93 2.49
CA VAL A 109 -15.52 -8.10 2.53
C VAL A 109 -15.68 -8.88 3.83
N PHE A 110 -15.87 -8.18 4.96
CA PHE A 110 -16.05 -8.83 6.25
C PHE A 110 -17.34 -9.66 6.30
N LEU A 111 -18.45 -9.14 5.76
CA LEU A 111 -19.71 -9.89 5.69
C LEU A 111 -19.64 -11.04 4.68
N SER A 112 -18.97 -10.83 3.54
CA SER A 112 -18.83 -11.85 2.50
C SER A 112 -17.76 -12.91 2.78
N ARG A 113 -16.99 -12.81 3.87
CA ARG A 113 -15.83 -13.70 4.14
C ARG A 113 -16.18 -15.19 4.12
N SER A 114 -17.34 -15.59 4.67
CA SER A 114 -17.76 -16.99 4.71
C SER A 114 -18.13 -17.49 3.32
N PHE A 115 -18.92 -16.70 2.58
CA PHE A 115 -19.26 -17.00 1.19
C PHE A 115 -18.02 -17.11 0.30
N ILE A 116 -17.04 -16.23 0.49
CA ILE A 116 -15.77 -16.27 -0.24
C ILE A 116 -14.97 -17.53 0.12
N ALA A 117 -14.90 -17.89 1.41
CA ALA A 117 -14.23 -19.12 1.83
C ALA A 117 -14.87 -20.38 1.23
N ASP A 118 -16.20 -20.44 1.20
CA ASP A 118 -16.94 -21.55 0.60
C ASP A 118 -16.74 -21.62 -0.92
N LEU A 119 -16.72 -20.47 -1.60
CA LEU A 119 -16.48 -20.39 -3.05
C LEU A 119 -15.11 -20.93 -3.46
N PHE A 120 -14.09 -20.70 -2.62
CA PHE A 120 -12.73 -21.19 -2.86
C PHE A 120 -12.45 -22.56 -2.22
N GLY A 121 -13.39 -23.12 -1.46
CA GLY A 121 -13.22 -24.40 -0.76
C GLY A 121 -12.17 -24.37 0.35
N GLU A 122 -11.87 -23.20 0.92
CA GLU A 122 -10.78 -22.99 1.87
C GLU A 122 -11.30 -22.38 3.19
N PRO A 123 -11.67 -23.19 4.20
CA PRO A 123 -12.25 -22.70 5.46
C PRO A 123 -11.33 -21.76 6.24
N GLN A 124 -10.01 -21.93 6.10
CA GLN A 124 -9.01 -21.07 6.74
C GLN A 124 -9.11 -19.62 6.26
N LEU A 125 -9.65 -19.39 5.06
CA LEU A 125 -9.79 -18.08 4.44
C LEU A 125 -10.71 -17.15 5.25
N VAL A 126 -11.68 -17.69 6.00
CA VAL A 126 -12.58 -16.91 6.86
C VAL A 126 -11.80 -16.08 7.88
N ILE A 127 -10.85 -16.73 8.57
CA ILE A 127 -10.05 -16.09 9.62
C ILE A 127 -9.05 -15.10 9.00
N VAL A 128 -8.41 -15.50 7.90
CA VAL A 128 -7.43 -14.65 7.22
C VAL A 128 -8.07 -13.40 6.63
N LEU A 129 -9.23 -13.52 5.97
CA LEU A 129 -9.97 -12.37 5.45
C LEU A 129 -10.43 -11.45 6.58
N ALA A 130 -10.87 -11.99 7.73
CA ALA A 130 -11.27 -11.18 8.87
C ALA A 130 -10.13 -10.26 9.36
N LEU A 131 -8.88 -10.75 9.32
CA LEU A 131 -7.70 -9.96 9.70
C LEU A 131 -7.28 -9.01 8.58
N PHE A 132 -7.25 -9.48 7.33
CA PHE A 132 -6.82 -8.68 6.18
C PHE A 132 -7.79 -7.59 5.79
N VAL A 133 -9.05 -7.67 6.21
CA VAL A 133 -10.02 -6.62 5.93
C VAL A 133 -9.59 -5.26 6.47
N LEU A 134 -8.86 -5.24 7.59
CA LEU A 134 -8.29 -4.03 8.20
C LEU A 134 -7.21 -3.38 7.32
N LEU A 135 -6.59 -4.13 6.40
CA LEU A 135 -5.63 -3.57 5.45
C LEU A 135 -6.30 -2.58 4.48
N ILE A 136 -7.60 -2.70 4.20
CA ILE A 136 -8.32 -1.83 3.27
C ILE A 136 -8.27 -0.35 3.74
N PRO A 137 -8.74 0.00 4.95
CA PRO A 137 -8.67 1.37 5.46
C PRO A 137 -7.23 1.83 5.70
N ILE A 138 -6.38 0.98 6.29
CA ILE A 138 -4.97 1.31 6.58
C ILE A 138 -4.23 1.68 5.28
N GLN A 139 -4.36 0.86 4.23
CA GLN A 139 -3.70 1.16 2.98
C GLN A 139 -4.30 2.38 2.26
N THR A 140 -5.60 2.66 2.44
CA THR A 140 -6.22 3.84 1.84
C THR A 140 -5.62 5.12 2.42
N VAL A 141 -5.47 5.18 3.75
CA VAL A 141 -4.79 6.28 4.44
C VAL A 141 -3.34 6.39 3.99
N ASN A 142 -2.60 5.27 3.94
CA ASN A 142 -1.21 5.27 3.47
C ASN A 142 -1.07 5.80 2.04
N LYS A 143 -1.96 5.44 1.11
CA LYS A 143 -1.94 5.95 -0.27
C LYS A 143 -2.16 7.46 -0.32
N VAL A 144 -3.12 7.98 0.45
CA VAL A 144 -3.39 9.43 0.53
C VAL A 144 -2.21 10.18 1.15
N LEU A 145 -1.59 9.61 2.19
CA LEU A 145 -0.42 10.21 2.83
C LEU A 145 0.77 10.29 1.87
N ILE A 146 1.07 9.19 1.16
CA ILE A 146 2.11 9.16 0.13
C ILE A 146 1.81 10.18 -0.98
N ALA A 147 0.57 10.25 -1.47
CA ALA A 147 0.18 11.21 -2.50
C ALA A 147 0.34 12.66 -2.02
N SER A 148 0.06 12.93 -0.75
CA SER A 148 0.24 14.25 -0.15
C SER A 148 1.71 14.66 -0.13
N PHE A 149 2.60 13.75 0.27
CA PHE A 149 4.05 14.00 0.25
C PHE A 149 4.59 14.21 -1.17
N ASN A 150 4.12 13.43 -2.14
CA ASN A 150 4.47 13.63 -3.55
C ASN A 150 4.03 15.01 -4.05
N SER A 151 2.82 15.43 -3.68
CA SER A 151 2.21 16.67 -4.16
C SER A 151 2.95 17.94 -3.72
N ILE A 152 3.56 17.91 -2.53
CA ILE A 152 4.39 19.01 -2.01
C ILE A 152 5.85 18.95 -2.51
N LYS A 153 6.16 18.06 -3.47
CA LYS A 153 7.50 17.84 -4.06
C LYS A 153 8.60 17.51 -3.04
N ARG A 154 8.26 17.13 -1.80
CA ARG A 154 9.21 16.66 -0.78
C ARG A 154 9.43 15.15 -0.93
N MET A 155 10.04 14.77 -2.06
CA MET A 155 10.27 13.37 -2.45
C MET A 155 11.25 12.62 -1.52
N GLU A 156 12.06 13.33 -0.74
CA GLU A 156 13.04 12.76 0.19
C GLU A 156 12.38 11.92 1.30
N TYR A 157 11.16 12.28 1.73
CA TYR A 157 10.40 11.50 2.73
C TYR A 157 9.70 10.26 2.14
N ARG A 158 9.46 10.23 0.82
CA ARG A 158 8.82 9.09 0.15
C ARG A 158 9.74 7.88 0.08
N MET A 159 11.01 8.09 -0.29
CA MET A 159 12.00 7.02 -0.40
C MET A 159 12.26 6.39 0.97
N LEU A 160 12.32 7.21 2.03
CA LEU A 160 12.55 6.76 3.39
C LEU A 160 11.36 5.95 3.95
N VAL A 161 10.12 6.42 3.74
CA VAL A 161 8.91 5.80 4.35
C VAL A 161 8.32 4.66 3.50
N LYS A 162 8.26 4.81 2.17
CA LYS A 162 7.59 3.87 1.27
C LYS A 162 8.52 2.76 0.77
N ASP A 163 9.75 3.12 0.42
CA ASP A 163 10.68 2.21 -0.27
C ASP A 163 11.69 1.57 0.71
N LEU A 164 11.85 2.13 1.92
CA LEU A 164 12.79 1.62 2.94
C LEU A 164 12.08 1.17 4.23
N LEU A 165 11.40 2.05 4.95
CA LEU A 165 10.81 1.72 6.27
C LEU A 165 9.66 0.72 6.20
N ASN A 166 8.69 0.90 5.30
CA ASN A 166 7.56 -0.04 5.18
C ASN A 166 8.02 -1.48 4.86
N PRO A 167 8.81 -1.73 3.81
CA PRO A 167 9.27 -3.08 3.51
C PRO A 167 10.24 -3.63 4.57
N LEU A 168 11.10 -2.81 5.18
CA LEU A 168 11.98 -3.28 6.26
C LEU A 168 11.21 -3.62 7.54
N CYS A 169 10.29 -2.76 7.99
CA CYS A 169 9.47 -3.03 9.17
C CYS A 169 8.60 -4.27 8.97
N ARG A 170 8.05 -4.46 7.77
CA ARG A 170 7.26 -5.64 7.42
C ARG A 170 8.11 -6.92 7.44
N ILE A 171 9.32 -6.87 6.88
CA ILE A 171 10.24 -8.02 6.92
C ILE A 171 10.65 -8.33 8.35
N VAL A 172 11.00 -7.33 9.15
CA VAL A 172 11.40 -7.52 10.55
C VAL A 172 10.24 -8.04 11.39
N ALA A 173 9.04 -7.47 11.27
CA ALA A 173 7.85 -7.90 12.00
C ALA A 173 7.48 -9.35 11.67
N ILE A 174 7.50 -9.74 10.38
CA ILE A 174 7.17 -11.10 9.98
C ILE A 174 8.25 -12.10 10.40
N VAL A 175 9.54 -11.78 10.28
CA VAL A 175 10.63 -12.68 10.71
C VAL A 175 10.55 -12.92 12.22
N VAL A 176 10.29 -11.89 13.02
CA VAL A 176 10.11 -12.01 14.47
C VAL A 176 8.84 -12.80 14.80
N LEU A 177 7.73 -12.58 14.10
CA LEU A 177 6.47 -13.28 14.38
C LEU A 177 6.49 -14.75 13.94
N ILE A 178 7.13 -15.09 12.82
CA ILE A 178 7.24 -16.47 12.36
C ILE A 178 8.19 -17.29 13.26
N THR A 179 9.27 -16.69 13.76
CA THR A 179 10.20 -17.38 14.68
C THR A 179 9.58 -17.71 16.05
N THR A 180 8.45 -17.08 16.41
CA THR A 180 7.66 -17.46 17.61
C THR A 180 6.71 -18.64 17.40
N GLY A 181 6.69 -19.29 16.22
CA GLY A 181 5.92 -20.51 15.98
C GLY A 181 4.48 -20.28 15.52
N MET A 182 4.08 -19.04 15.23
CA MET A 182 2.70 -18.68 14.86
C MET A 182 2.33 -18.92 13.38
N GLY A 183 3.25 -19.47 12.57
CA GLY A 183 3.02 -19.89 11.18
C GLY A 183 2.18 -18.92 10.35
N LEU A 184 0.92 -19.29 10.09
CA LEU A 184 -0.03 -18.52 9.27
C LEU A 184 -0.50 -17.21 9.94
N MET A 185 -0.65 -17.18 11.27
CA MET A 185 -0.95 -15.94 12.00
C MET A 185 0.26 -14.99 12.03
N GLY A 186 1.48 -15.54 12.01
CA GLY A 186 2.72 -14.76 11.92
C GLY A 186 2.88 -14.06 10.56
N LEU A 187 2.48 -14.71 9.46
CA LEU A 187 2.43 -14.09 8.14
C LEU A 187 1.38 -12.98 8.05
N VAL A 188 0.24 -13.17 8.70
CA VAL A 188 -0.88 -12.22 8.65
C VAL A 188 -0.65 -10.99 9.52
N GLY A 189 0.04 -11.16 10.66
CA GLY A 189 0.27 -10.09 11.62
C GLY A 189 1.46 -9.18 11.32
N GLY A 190 2.39 -9.57 10.45
CA GLY A 190 3.59 -8.79 10.17
C GLY A 190 3.59 -7.95 8.89
#